data_AF-A0A532VFS5-F1
#
_entry.id   AF-A0A532VFS5-F1
#
_cell.length_a   1.000
_cell.length_b   1.000
_cell.length_c   1.000
_cell.angle_alpha   90.00
_cell.angle_beta   90.00
_cell.angle_gamma   90.00
#
_symmetry.space_group_name_H-M   'P 1'
#
loop_
_entity.id
_entity.type
_entity.pdbx_description
1 polymer ?
#
loop_
_entity_poly.entity_id
_entity_poly.type
_entity_poly.pdbx_seq_one_letter_code
_entity_poly.pdbx_strand_id
1 'polypeptide(L)'
;MSKIKRIAGFFKGSYLNLIPSTYRQDASELTTLYKWLLIGLLIRLAFMPFTVYYPDLLALYWRSSWIAYQGRVHTIGGGDLIIHFFHAFFLWIFKPLMPYFDTILNDPKMGPAATYRMFQTFGMHPYVFRTLFLFKVPYLIFDLGCAFLFLHLFKDRKKGSAAFKFWMVNPIVIFATYIAARYESVVIFFVLLSLYFAKNNQWRKSALCLGGGIIIKFYPLFFLPLFIILRGKKWLKSLEFAFLAFIPYAFLLFLAHSFQRAGEVVGVVRIYNVDHLLRMNFSLVGLDVIFVFVAAYMVILLSLATYSEYSYEKLWKSMFVVMLLLFATCHFHVHYFMWLIPLLTLQVAEDKRFTRLFIVQVLCFVVYSWQWNRHFFGYLFTPLNFPYFAWGVPNPLDIVARFYSYTRTLGIARSIFSAVCIWMIYLVVRDAFIKKAKLGEL
;
A
#
# COMPACT_ATOMS: atom_id res chain seq x y z
N MET A 1 -42.58 -5.84 7.59
CA MET A 1 -41.93 -4.56 7.98
C MET A 1 -41.06 -4.60 9.24
N SER A 2 -41.27 -5.50 10.22
CA SER A 2 -40.50 -5.52 11.48
C SER A 2 -39.05 -6.03 11.35
N LYS A 3 -38.78 -7.03 10.49
CA LYS A 3 -37.42 -7.53 10.23
C LYS A 3 -36.51 -6.51 9.55
N ILE A 4 -37.06 -5.68 8.65
CA ILE A 4 -36.30 -4.62 7.95
C ILE A 4 -35.90 -3.50 8.92
N LYS A 5 -36.79 -3.09 9.84
CA LYS A 5 -36.45 -2.13 10.90
C LYS A 5 -35.39 -2.67 11.88
N ARG A 6 -35.41 -3.97 12.17
CA ARG A 6 -34.43 -4.62 13.06
C ARG A 6 -33.05 -4.75 12.41
N ILE A 7 -32.98 -5.05 11.11
CA ILE A 7 -31.74 -5.03 10.33
C ILE A 7 -31.19 -3.60 10.21
N ALA A 8 -32.05 -2.62 9.92
CA ALA A 8 -31.66 -1.21 9.88
C ALA A 8 -31.14 -0.69 11.23
N GLY A 9 -31.75 -1.12 12.36
CA GLY A 9 -31.29 -0.80 13.71
C GLY A 9 -29.94 -1.42 14.07
N PHE A 10 -29.69 -2.67 13.64
CA PHE A 10 -28.41 -3.36 13.83
C PHE A 10 -27.26 -2.68 13.05
N PHE A 11 -27.52 -2.26 11.82
CA PHE A 11 -26.56 -1.46 11.05
C PHE A 11 -26.35 -0.08 11.67
N LYS A 12 -27.39 0.58 12.17
CA LYS A 12 -27.26 1.88 12.85
C LYS A 12 -26.34 1.79 14.07
N GLY A 13 -26.46 0.74 14.89
CA GLY A 13 -25.63 0.56 16.09
C GLY A 13 -24.15 0.23 15.80
N SER A 14 -23.87 -0.61 14.80
CA SER A 14 -22.50 -1.08 14.53
C SER A 14 -21.63 -0.05 13.82
N TYR A 15 -22.16 0.71 12.85
CA TYR A 15 -21.39 1.76 12.15
C TYR A 15 -21.12 2.98 13.04
N LEU A 16 -21.99 3.28 14.01
CA LEU A 16 -21.78 4.36 14.96
C LEU A 16 -20.52 4.14 15.83
N ASN A 17 -20.07 2.89 16.01
CA ASN A 17 -18.86 2.60 16.78
C ASN A 17 -17.55 2.76 15.97
N LEU A 18 -17.62 2.78 14.64
CA LEU A 18 -16.45 3.01 13.78
C LEU A 18 -16.06 4.49 13.70
N ILE A 19 -16.99 5.41 13.97
CA ILE A 19 -16.71 6.84 14.05
C ILE A 19 -16.56 7.22 15.53
N PRO A 20 -15.42 7.80 15.95
CA PRO A 20 -15.23 8.19 17.34
C PRO A 20 -16.35 9.10 17.84
N SER A 21 -16.73 8.96 19.11
CA SER A 21 -17.83 9.73 19.73
C SER A 21 -17.67 11.24 19.58
N THR A 22 -16.43 11.72 19.57
CA THR A 22 -16.07 13.15 19.37
C THR A 22 -16.53 13.73 18.03
N TYR A 23 -16.70 12.91 16.99
CA TYR A 23 -17.26 13.34 15.69
C TYR A 23 -18.78 13.23 15.66
N ARG A 24 -19.37 12.30 16.43
CA ARG A 24 -20.82 12.08 16.48
C ARG A 24 -21.59 13.19 17.19
N GLN A 25 -20.92 13.93 18.06
CA GLN A 25 -21.50 15.06 18.80
C GLN A 25 -21.79 16.28 17.91
N ASP A 26 -21.19 16.35 16.72
CA ASP A 26 -21.36 17.46 15.77
C ASP A 26 -22.00 16.97 14.48
N ALA A 27 -23.27 17.33 14.29
CA ALA A 27 -24.05 16.90 13.13
C ALA A 27 -23.44 17.40 11.79
N SER A 28 -22.82 18.58 11.78
CA SER A 28 -22.22 19.17 10.58
C SER A 28 -20.96 18.40 10.16
N GLU A 29 -20.10 18.09 11.15
CA GLU A 29 -18.92 17.25 10.92
C GLU A 29 -19.31 15.86 10.45
N LEU A 30 -20.31 15.24 11.09
CA LEU A 30 -20.80 13.91 10.72
C LEU A 30 -21.37 13.89 9.30
N THR A 31 -22.14 14.92 8.93
CA THR A 31 -22.67 15.09 7.57
C THR A 31 -21.53 15.19 6.55
N THR A 32 -20.48 15.95 6.90
CA THR A 32 -19.29 16.07 6.07
C THR A 32 -18.60 14.72 5.87
N LEU A 33 -18.40 13.95 6.95
CA LEU A 33 -17.80 12.61 6.86
C LEU A 33 -18.62 11.67 5.97
N TYR A 34 -19.95 11.64 6.13
CA TYR A 34 -20.82 10.82 5.28
C TYR A 34 -20.80 11.25 3.82
N LYS A 35 -20.79 12.56 3.55
CA LYS A 35 -20.67 13.09 2.17
C LYS A 35 -19.39 12.59 1.50
N TRP A 36 -18.25 12.72 2.18
CA TRP A 36 -16.96 12.28 1.61
C TRP A 36 -16.80 10.77 1.58
N LEU A 37 -17.39 10.05 2.53
CA LEU A 37 -17.50 8.59 2.48
C LEU A 37 -18.27 8.15 1.23
N LEU A 38 -19.43 8.76 0.97
CA LEU A 38 -20.26 8.47 -0.19
C LEU A 38 -19.53 8.81 -1.49
N ILE A 39 -18.95 10.00 -1.62
CA ILE A 39 -18.18 10.40 -2.81
C ILE A 39 -17.05 9.40 -3.07
N GLY A 40 -16.23 9.13 -2.07
CA GLY A 40 -15.11 8.20 -2.22
C GLY A 40 -15.55 6.77 -2.50
N LEU A 41 -16.67 6.32 -1.93
CA LEU A 41 -17.23 4.99 -2.20
C LEU A 41 -17.77 4.89 -3.64
N LEU A 42 -18.53 5.89 -4.10
CA LEU A 42 -19.04 5.92 -5.47
C LEU A 42 -17.91 5.87 -6.51
N ILE A 43 -16.83 6.63 -6.28
CA ILE A 43 -15.66 6.58 -7.17
C ILE A 43 -15.04 5.18 -7.20
N ARG A 44 -14.88 4.52 -6.06
CA ARG A 44 -14.33 3.16 -5.97
C ARG A 44 -15.21 2.14 -6.68
N LEU A 45 -16.50 2.17 -6.37
CA LEU A 45 -17.51 1.29 -6.97
C LEU A 45 -17.58 1.47 -8.48
N ALA A 46 -17.36 2.69 -8.99
CA ALA A 46 -17.29 2.95 -10.42
C ALA A 46 -16.08 2.28 -11.08
N PHE A 47 -14.91 2.20 -10.44
CA PHE A 47 -13.71 1.57 -11.05
C PHE A 47 -13.62 0.05 -10.82
N MET A 48 -14.20 -0.45 -9.74
CA MET A 48 -14.10 -1.86 -9.34
C MET A 48 -14.41 -2.85 -10.47
N PRO A 49 -15.53 -2.76 -11.20
CA PRO A 49 -15.86 -3.75 -12.23
C PRO A 49 -15.09 -3.56 -13.54
N PHE A 50 -14.57 -2.37 -13.85
CA PHE A 50 -14.19 -2.02 -15.24
C PHE A 50 -12.69 -1.98 -15.52
N THR A 51 -11.85 -1.99 -14.48
CA THR A 51 -10.41 -1.75 -14.64
C THR A 51 -9.56 -2.86 -14.05
N VAL A 52 -8.36 -3.14 -14.57
CA VAL A 52 -7.46 -4.14 -13.99
C VAL A 52 -6.03 -4.03 -14.50
N TYR A 53 -5.04 -4.14 -13.62
CA TYR A 53 -3.69 -4.53 -14.03
C TYR A 53 -3.57 -6.07 -13.98
N TYR A 54 -3.79 -6.71 -15.13
CA TYR A 54 -3.98 -8.16 -15.20
C TYR A 54 -2.80 -9.03 -14.73
N PRO A 55 -1.51 -8.67 -14.95
CA PRO A 55 -0.41 -9.59 -14.64
C PRO A 55 -0.38 -9.97 -13.17
N ASP A 56 -0.61 -8.98 -12.31
CA ASP A 56 -0.56 -9.14 -10.87
C ASP A 56 -1.85 -9.75 -10.31
N LEU A 57 -3.01 -9.24 -10.74
CA LEU A 57 -4.30 -9.68 -10.19
C LEU A 57 -4.58 -11.14 -10.58
N LEU A 58 -4.47 -11.47 -11.87
CA LEU A 58 -4.80 -12.82 -12.35
C LEU A 58 -3.81 -13.84 -11.81
N ALA A 59 -2.52 -13.50 -11.73
CA ALA A 59 -1.54 -14.42 -11.18
C ALA A 59 -1.79 -14.74 -9.70
N LEU A 60 -2.14 -13.71 -8.91
CA LEU A 60 -2.47 -13.86 -7.50
C LEU A 60 -3.71 -14.75 -7.32
N TYR A 61 -4.79 -14.46 -8.05
CA TYR A 61 -6.04 -15.21 -7.94
C TYR A 61 -5.95 -16.63 -8.49
N TRP A 62 -5.16 -16.88 -9.53
CA TRP A 62 -4.86 -18.23 -10.02
C TRP A 62 -4.16 -19.06 -8.95
N ARG A 63 -3.09 -18.54 -8.33
CA ARG A 63 -2.38 -19.29 -7.26
C ARG A 63 -3.29 -19.53 -6.06
N SER A 64 -4.12 -18.56 -5.72
CA SER A 64 -5.10 -18.70 -4.64
C SER A 64 -6.23 -19.70 -4.95
N SER A 65 -6.61 -19.89 -6.22
CA SER A 65 -7.62 -20.90 -6.58
C SER A 65 -7.11 -22.31 -6.37
N TRP A 66 -5.82 -22.56 -6.62
CA TRP A 66 -5.16 -23.83 -6.34
C TRP A 66 -5.15 -24.16 -4.84
N ILE A 67 -4.88 -23.16 -3.99
CA ILE A 67 -4.97 -23.31 -2.54
C ILE A 67 -6.41 -23.65 -2.13
N ALA A 68 -7.39 -22.89 -2.62
CA ALA A 68 -8.78 -23.01 -2.21
C ALA A 68 -9.45 -24.31 -2.68
N TYR A 69 -9.10 -24.83 -3.86
CA TYR A 69 -9.88 -25.91 -4.51
C TYR A 69 -9.09 -27.15 -4.88
N GLN A 70 -7.76 -27.07 -4.97
CA GLN A 70 -6.93 -28.22 -5.32
C GLN A 70 -6.08 -28.71 -4.14
N GLY A 71 -6.15 -28.03 -2.98
CA GLY A 71 -5.34 -28.33 -1.80
C GLY A 71 -3.84 -28.19 -2.06
N ARG A 72 -3.45 -27.46 -3.12
CA ARG A 72 -2.08 -27.34 -3.58
C ARG A 72 -1.64 -25.89 -3.52
N VAL A 73 -0.53 -25.64 -2.85
CA VAL A 73 0.22 -24.39 -2.97
C VAL A 73 1.09 -24.54 -4.22
N HIS A 74 1.11 -23.61 -5.18
CA HIS A 74 1.89 -23.74 -6.43
C HIS A 74 2.78 -22.52 -6.65
N THR A 75 4.10 -22.73 -6.75
CA THR A 75 5.13 -21.72 -7.11
C THR A 75 4.90 -20.34 -6.47
N ILE A 76 4.75 -20.32 -5.14
CA ILE A 76 4.59 -19.09 -4.36
C ILE A 76 5.93 -18.75 -3.73
N GLY A 77 6.53 -17.60 -4.08
CA GLY A 77 7.68 -17.08 -3.33
C GLY A 77 7.28 -16.88 -1.87
N GLY A 78 8.09 -17.35 -0.92
CA GLY A 78 7.67 -17.44 0.48
C GLY A 78 7.21 -16.13 1.14
N GLY A 79 7.58 -14.96 0.58
CA GLY A 79 7.20 -13.65 1.09
C GLY A 79 5.74 -13.25 0.84
N ASP A 80 5.05 -13.94 -0.09
CA ASP A 80 3.65 -13.63 -0.45
C ASP A 80 2.67 -14.72 0.00
N LEU A 81 3.10 -15.73 0.77
CA LEU A 81 2.26 -16.89 1.06
C LEU A 81 0.97 -16.53 1.84
N ILE A 82 1.04 -15.64 2.83
CA ILE A 82 -0.15 -15.18 3.58
C ILE A 82 -1.16 -14.49 2.68
N ILE A 83 -0.69 -13.65 1.75
CA ILE A 83 -1.62 -12.95 0.87
C ILE A 83 -2.35 -13.92 -0.05
N HIS A 84 -1.73 -15.03 -0.45
CA HIS A 84 -2.42 -16.05 -1.24
C HIS A 84 -3.49 -16.80 -0.44
N PHE A 85 -3.24 -17.11 0.84
CA PHE A 85 -4.26 -17.67 1.74
C PHE A 85 -5.42 -16.70 1.97
N PHE A 86 -5.12 -15.42 2.16
CA PHE A 86 -6.13 -14.36 2.25
C PHE A 86 -7.04 -14.37 1.03
N HIS A 87 -6.47 -14.39 -0.17
CA HIS A 87 -7.25 -14.42 -1.42
C HIS A 87 -7.98 -15.76 -1.62
N ALA A 88 -7.40 -16.88 -1.19
CA ALA A 88 -8.03 -18.20 -1.24
C ALA A 88 -9.29 -18.26 -0.37
N PHE A 89 -9.23 -17.67 0.83
CA PHE A 89 -10.38 -17.53 1.72
C PHE A 89 -11.53 -16.73 1.07
N PHE A 90 -11.22 -15.58 0.44
CA PHE A 90 -12.24 -14.80 -0.25
C PHE A 90 -12.77 -15.49 -1.51
N LEU A 91 -11.92 -16.20 -2.26
CA LEU A 91 -12.35 -17.02 -3.38
C LEU A 91 -13.34 -18.09 -2.92
N TRP A 92 -13.05 -18.79 -1.82
CA TRP A 92 -13.94 -19.79 -1.23
C TRP A 92 -15.34 -19.23 -0.95
N ILE A 93 -15.42 -17.99 -0.44
CA ILE A 93 -16.69 -17.27 -0.23
C ILE A 93 -17.36 -16.87 -1.55
N PHE A 94 -16.58 -16.41 -2.54
CA PHE A 94 -17.11 -15.79 -3.76
C PHE A 94 -17.45 -16.76 -4.89
N LYS A 95 -16.90 -17.98 -4.90
CA LYS A 95 -17.12 -18.95 -5.98
C LYS A 95 -18.60 -19.18 -6.35
N PRO A 96 -19.56 -19.28 -5.40
CA PRO A 96 -20.98 -19.39 -5.75
C PRO A 96 -21.53 -18.22 -6.58
N LEU A 97 -20.86 -17.06 -6.54
CA LEU A 97 -21.24 -15.86 -7.27
C LEU A 97 -20.47 -15.68 -8.59
N MET A 98 -19.60 -16.64 -8.96
CA MET A 98 -18.72 -16.59 -10.12
C MET A 98 -19.02 -17.71 -11.12
N PRO A 99 -19.97 -17.50 -12.05
CA PRO A 99 -20.22 -18.46 -13.14
C PRO A 99 -18.95 -18.71 -13.97
N TYR A 100 -18.76 -19.94 -14.40
CA TYR A 100 -17.62 -20.38 -15.22
C TYR A 100 -16.25 -20.08 -14.57
N PHE A 101 -16.18 -20.10 -13.24
CA PHE A 101 -14.95 -19.88 -12.45
C PHE A 101 -13.72 -20.59 -13.03
N ASP A 102 -13.86 -21.87 -13.37
CA ASP A 102 -12.75 -22.68 -13.87
C ASP A 102 -12.24 -22.17 -15.23
N THR A 103 -13.10 -21.59 -16.08
CA THR A 103 -12.65 -21.02 -17.36
C THR A 103 -11.79 -19.76 -17.20
N ILE A 104 -11.92 -19.07 -16.06
CA ILE A 104 -11.21 -17.82 -15.77
C ILE A 104 -9.81 -18.10 -15.21
N LEU A 105 -9.71 -19.05 -14.28
CA LEU A 105 -8.49 -19.30 -13.49
C LEU A 105 -7.86 -20.68 -13.75
N ASN A 106 -8.25 -21.40 -14.79
CA ASN A 106 -7.61 -22.67 -15.17
C ASN A 106 -6.75 -22.50 -16.42
N ASP A 107 -5.52 -22.02 -16.23
CA ASP A 107 -4.45 -22.12 -17.23
C ASP A 107 -3.37 -23.10 -16.76
N PRO A 108 -3.27 -24.31 -17.35
CA PRO A 108 -2.28 -25.31 -16.96
C PRO A 108 -0.84 -24.94 -17.38
N LYS A 109 -0.67 -23.93 -18.24
CA LYS A 109 0.65 -23.44 -18.69
C LYS A 109 1.13 -22.22 -17.91
N MET A 110 0.44 -21.84 -16.83
CA MET A 110 0.83 -20.67 -16.05
C MET A 110 2.14 -20.91 -15.30
N GLY A 111 3.08 -19.97 -15.47
CA GLY A 111 4.36 -19.92 -14.77
C GLY A 111 4.40 -18.81 -13.71
N PRO A 112 5.50 -18.04 -13.60
CA PRO A 112 5.62 -16.98 -12.60
C PRO A 112 4.72 -15.75 -12.85
N ALA A 113 4.12 -15.62 -14.04
CA ALA A 113 3.23 -14.52 -14.40
C ALA A 113 2.02 -15.02 -15.19
N ALA A 114 0.95 -14.23 -15.20
CA ALA A 114 -0.26 -14.53 -15.99
C ALA A 114 0.07 -14.57 -17.49
N THR A 115 -0.43 -15.58 -18.19
CA THR A 115 -0.21 -15.74 -19.63
C THR A 115 -1.08 -14.76 -20.42
N TYR A 116 -0.67 -14.45 -21.66
CA TYR A 116 -1.49 -13.65 -22.56
C TYR A 116 -2.83 -14.33 -22.88
N ARG A 117 -2.86 -15.67 -22.98
CA ARG A 117 -4.09 -16.45 -23.18
C ARG A 117 -5.05 -16.25 -22.02
N MET A 118 -4.57 -16.37 -20.78
CA MET A 118 -5.38 -16.15 -19.60
C MET A 118 -5.94 -14.72 -19.56
N PHE A 119 -5.11 -13.73 -19.91
CA PHE A 119 -5.54 -12.34 -20.00
C PHE A 119 -6.67 -12.15 -21.03
N GLN A 120 -6.51 -12.71 -22.22
CA GLN A 120 -7.51 -12.64 -23.28
C GLN A 120 -8.82 -13.35 -22.88
N THR A 121 -8.74 -14.58 -22.36
CA THR A 121 -9.91 -15.33 -21.86
C THR A 121 -10.64 -14.53 -20.79
N PHE A 122 -9.91 -13.92 -19.87
CA PHE A 122 -10.50 -13.12 -18.79
C PHE A 122 -11.17 -11.85 -19.31
N GLY A 123 -10.49 -11.08 -20.15
CA GLY A 123 -11.01 -9.81 -20.66
C GLY A 123 -12.22 -9.95 -21.58
N MET A 124 -12.39 -11.11 -22.23
CA MET A 124 -13.56 -11.44 -23.05
C MET A 124 -14.64 -12.23 -22.28
N HIS A 125 -14.46 -12.49 -20.99
CA HIS A 125 -15.38 -13.31 -20.21
C HIS A 125 -16.73 -12.61 -20.02
N PRO A 126 -17.88 -13.28 -20.26
CA PRO A 126 -19.21 -12.64 -20.14
C PRO A 126 -19.51 -12.03 -18.77
N TYR A 127 -18.87 -12.55 -17.72
CA TYR A 127 -19.01 -12.09 -16.33
C TYR A 127 -17.78 -11.34 -15.79
N VAL A 128 -16.90 -10.82 -16.67
CA VAL A 128 -15.65 -10.14 -16.26
C VAL A 128 -15.89 -9.03 -15.22
N PHE A 129 -16.94 -8.22 -15.41
CA PHE A 129 -17.28 -7.13 -14.48
C PHE A 129 -17.66 -7.62 -13.09
N ARG A 130 -18.43 -8.71 -13.01
CA ARG A 130 -18.81 -9.33 -11.74
C ARG A 130 -17.60 -9.92 -11.04
N THR A 131 -16.76 -10.65 -11.78
CA THR A 131 -15.55 -11.25 -11.24
C THR A 131 -14.58 -10.19 -10.72
N LEU A 132 -14.32 -9.13 -11.50
CA LEU A 132 -13.45 -8.03 -11.08
C LEU A 132 -13.97 -7.29 -9.85
N PHE A 133 -15.28 -7.07 -9.81
CA PHE A 133 -15.92 -6.47 -8.64
C PHE A 133 -15.64 -7.33 -7.40
N LEU A 134 -15.92 -8.63 -7.45
CA LEU A 134 -15.70 -9.56 -6.34
C LEU A 134 -14.22 -9.62 -5.93
N PHE A 135 -13.30 -9.64 -6.89
CA PHE A 135 -11.86 -9.65 -6.60
C PHE A 135 -11.38 -8.41 -5.83
N LYS A 136 -12.07 -7.27 -5.95
CA LYS A 136 -11.68 -6.04 -5.26
C LYS A 136 -12.44 -5.77 -3.97
N VAL A 137 -13.51 -6.52 -3.68
CA VAL A 137 -14.27 -6.40 -2.41
C VAL A 137 -13.36 -6.52 -1.18
N PRO A 138 -12.41 -7.48 -1.10
CA PRO A 138 -11.52 -7.57 0.06
C PRO A 138 -10.71 -6.29 0.24
N TYR A 139 -10.24 -5.68 -0.85
CA TYR A 139 -9.41 -4.47 -0.78
C TYR A 139 -10.21 -3.27 -0.29
N LEU A 140 -11.49 -3.18 -0.66
CA LEU A 140 -12.41 -2.14 -0.21
C LEU A 140 -12.60 -2.17 1.31
N ILE A 141 -12.71 -3.35 1.91
CA ILE A 141 -12.87 -3.50 3.37
C ILE A 141 -11.67 -2.88 4.10
N PHE A 142 -10.45 -3.25 3.69
CA PHE A 142 -9.23 -2.74 4.33
C PHE A 142 -8.96 -1.26 4.01
N ASP A 143 -9.29 -0.81 2.80
CA ASP A 143 -9.17 0.60 2.41
C ASP A 143 -10.11 1.51 3.21
N LEU A 144 -11.38 1.12 3.39
CA LEU A 144 -12.30 1.84 4.27
C LEU A 144 -11.83 1.77 5.73
N GLY A 145 -11.29 0.62 6.15
CA GLY A 145 -10.64 0.48 7.45
C GLY A 145 -9.52 1.52 7.66
N CYS A 146 -8.69 1.76 6.65
CA CYS A 146 -7.67 2.82 6.68
C CYS A 146 -8.29 4.21 6.87
N ALA A 147 -9.34 4.52 6.10
CA ALA A 147 -10.06 5.79 6.21
C ALA A 147 -10.54 6.04 7.65
N PHE A 148 -11.23 5.06 8.26
CA PHE A 148 -11.73 5.18 9.62
C PHE A 148 -10.62 5.21 10.68
N LEU A 149 -9.49 4.52 10.46
CA LEU A 149 -8.34 4.61 11.36
C LEU A 149 -7.81 6.05 11.45
N PHE A 150 -7.80 6.84 10.37
CA PHE A 150 -7.36 8.24 10.44
C PHE A 150 -8.18 9.10 11.42
N LEU A 151 -9.47 8.84 11.57
CA LEU A 151 -10.31 9.54 12.56
C LEU A 151 -9.84 9.29 14.00
N HIS A 152 -9.18 8.15 14.25
CA HIS A 152 -8.67 7.75 15.55
C HIS A 152 -7.20 8.15 15.78
N LEU A 153 -6.44 8.43 14.72
CA LEU A 153 -5.01 8.77 14.81
C LEU A 153 -4.77 10.23 15.23
N PHE A 154 -5.73 11.13 15.03
CA PHE A 154 -5.63 12.52 15.50
C PHE A 154 -6.33 12.75 16.83
N LYS A 155 -5.80 13.67 17.65
CA LYS A 155 -6.53 14.23 18.80
C LYS A 155 -7.47 15.34 18.35
N ASP A 156 -7.00 16.18 17.44
CA ASP A 156 -7.79 17.25 16.81
C ASP A 156 -8.74 16.66 15.76
N ARG A 157 -10.03 16.87 15.98
CA ARG A 157 -11.12 16.42 15.12
C ARG A 157 -11.01 16.96 13.70
N LYS A 158 -10.61 18.22 13.52
CA LYS A 158 -10.48 18.85 12.20
C LYS A 158 -9.36 18.20 11.39
N LYS A 159 -8.26 17.84 12.05
CA LYS A 159 -7.15 17.11 11.40
C LYS A 159 -7.55 15.70 11.02
N GLY A 160 -8.23 14.96 11.90
CA GLY A 160 -8.74 13.62 11.56
C GLY A 160 -9.75 13.63 10.41
N SER A 161 -10.66 14.60 10.40
CA SER A 161 -11.58 14.83 9.25
C SER A 161 -10.83 15.18 7.97
N ALA A 162 -9.81 16.04 8.03
CA ALA A 162 -8.99 16.37 6.88
C ALA A 162 -8.23 15.15 6.32
N ALA A 163 -7.65 14.32 7.20
CA ALA A 163 -6.98 13.08 6.83
C ALA A 163 -7.96 12.08 6.17
N PHE A 164 -9.15 11.90 6.77
CA PHE A 164 -10.21 11.06 6.20
C PHE A 164 -10.59 11.52 4.79
N LYS A 165 -10.87 12.82 4.62
CA LYS A 165 -11.24 13.39 3.33
C LYS A 165 -10.14 13.20 2.29
N PHE A 166 -8.90 13.52 2.65
CA PHE A 166 -7.74 13.36 1.77
C PHE A 166 -7.60 11.91 1.30
N TRP A 167 -7.72 10.93 2.21
CA TRP A 167 -7.67 9.50 1.86
C TRP A 167 -8.82 9.07 0.94
N MET A 168 -10.06 9.49 1.25
CA MET A 168 -11.24 9.07 0.49
C MET A 168 -11.21 9.50 -0.97
N VAL A 169 -10.54 10.61 -1.32
CA VAL A 169 -10.44 11.06 -2.71
C VAL A 169 -9.01 11.06 -3.24
N ASN A 170 -8.09 10.36 -2.58
CA ASN A 170 -6.71 10.32 -3.02
C ASN A 170 -6.58 9.56 -4.35
N PRO A 171 -6.07 10.19 -5.43
CA PRO A 171 -6.00 9.56 -6.75
C PRO A 171 -5.06 8.36 -6.78
N ILE A 172 -4.00 8.34 -5.95
CA ILE A 172 -3.04 7.23 -5.89
C ILE A 172 -3.64 6.01 -5.17
N VAL A 173 -4.44 6.22 -4.11
CA VAL A 173 -5.19 5.14 -3.46
C VAL A 173 -6.19 4.54 -4.44
N ILE A 174 -6.97 5.39 -5.12
CA ILE A 174 -7.96 4.96 -6.10
C ILE A 174 -7.29 4.17 -7.23
N PHE A 175 -6.20 4.71 -7.79
CA PHE A 175 -5.45 4.10 -8.85
C PHE A 175 -4.85 2.75 -8.44
N ALA A 176 -4.07 2.70 -7.36
CA ALA A 176 -3.36 1.48 -6.99
C ALA A 176 -4.33 0.36 -6.56
N THR A 177 -5.34 0.67 -5.76
CA THR A 177 -6.25 -0.34 -5.21
C THR A 177 -7.33 -0.76 -6.19
N TYR A 178 -7.91 0.16 -6.95
CA TYR A 178 -9.10 -0.13 -7.75
C TYR A 178 -8.86 -0.11 -9.25
N ILE A 179 -7.93 0.70 -9.77
CA ILE A 179 -7.59 0.68 -11.20
C ILE A 179 -6.58 -0.43 -11.50
N ALA A 180 -5.47 -0.45 -10.78
CA ALA A 180 -4.46 -1.49 -10.86
C ALA A 180 -4.83 -2.77 -10.08
N ALA A 181 -5.89 -2.74 -9.28
CA ALA A 181 -6.39 -3.91 -8.54
C ALA A 181 -5.34 -4.53 -7.58
N ARG A 182 -4.60 -3.71 -6.83
CA ARG A 182 -3.54 -4.18 -5.92
C ARG A 182 -3.99 -4.17 -4.46
N TYR A 183 -3.53 -5.17 -3.71
CA TYR A 183 -3.86 -5.39 -2.30
C TYR A 183 -3.09 -4.51 -1.30
N GLU A 184 -2.46 -3.41 -1.76
CA GLU A 184 -1.64 -2.55 -0.88
C GLU A 184 -2.41 -2.00 0.32
N SER A 185 -3.73 -1.78 0.16
CA SER A 185 -4.61 -1.32 1.23
C SER A 185 -4.62 -2.27 2.44
N VAL A 186 -4.47 -3.58 2.21
CA VAL A 186 -4.40 -4.58 3.28
C VAL A 186 -3.15 -4.36 4.12
N VAL A 187 -1.98 -4.19 3.50
CA VAL A 187 -0.72 -3.94 4.21
C VAL A 187 -0.77 -2.60 4.95
N ILE A 188 -1.27 -1.57 4.28
CA ILE A 188 -1.36 -0.22 4.85
C ILE A 188 -2.30 -0.19 6.06
N PHE A 189 -3.39 -0.95 6.04
CA PHE A 189 -4.26 -1.10 7.20
C PHE A 189 -3.49 -1.62 8.43
N PHE A 190 -2.67 -2.66 8.26
CA PHE A 190 -1.84 -3.19 9.35
C PHE A 190 -0.78 -2.19 9.84
N VAL A 191 -0.18 -1.40 8.94
CA VAL A 191 0.74 -0.31 9.31
C VAL A 191 0.03 0.79 10.12
N LEU A 192 -1.15 1.24 9.67
CA LEU A 192 -1.94 2.24 10.38
C LEU A 192 -2.46 1.70 11.72
N LEU A 193 -2.83 0.43 11.79
CA LEU A 193 -3.26 -0.23 13.02
C LEU A 193 -2.09 -0.35 14.02
N SER A 194 -0.87 -0.62 13.52
CA SER A 194 0.35 -0.58 14.33
C SER A 194 0.60 0.81 14.91
N LEU A 195 0.45 1.87 14.11
CA LEU A 195 0.55 3.26 14.57
C LEU A 195 -0.56 3.60 15.58
N TYR A 196 -1.78 3.13 15.36
CA TYR A 196 -2.90 3.31 16.30
C TYR A 196 -2.58 2.70 17.67
N PHE A 197 -2.07 1.46 17.71
CA PHE A 197 -1.69 0.84 18.96
C PHE A 197 -0.46 1.51 19.61
N ALA A 198 0.53 1.96 18.84
CA ALA A 198 1.67 2.71 19.36
C ALA A 198 1.25 4.04 19.98
N LYS A 199 0.34 4.79 19.34
CA LYS A 199 -0.25 6.02 19.88
C LYS A 199 -0.90 5.79 21.24
N ASN A 200 -1.54 4.64 21.43
CA ASN A 200 -2.24 4.25 22.65
C ASN A 200 -1.35 3.46 23.64
N ASN A 201 -0.02 3.49 23.48
CA ASN A 201 0.95 2.75 24.31
C ASN A 201 0.78 1.22 24.36
N GLN A 202 0.01 0.64 23.44
CA GLN A 202 -0.24 -0.81 23.33
C GLN A 202 0.82 -1.50 22.46
N TRP A 203 2.08 -1.42 22.88
CA TRP A 203 3.25 -1.80 22.08
C TRP A 203 3.28 -3.24 21.59
N ARG A 204 2.79 -4.21 22.37
CA ARG A 204 2.75 -5.62 21.94
C ARG A 204 1.82 -5.82 20.74
N LYS A 205 0.64 -5.20 20.78
CA LYS A 205 -0.31 -5.22 19.65
C LYS A 205 0.25 -4.47 18.45
N SER A 206 0.93 -3.35 18.70
CA SER A 206 1.63 -2.59 17.66
C SER A 206 2.68 -3.45 16.93
N ALA A 207 3.49 -4.22 17.66
CA ALA A 207 4.49 -5.14 17.10
C ALA A 207 3.82 -6.23 16.25
N LEU A 208 2.80 -6.90 16.77
CA LEU A 208 2.06 -7.95 16.06
C LEU A 208 1.41 -7.43 14.78
N CYS A 209 0.81 -6.23 14.80
CA CYS A 209 0.24 -5.61 13.61
C CYS A 209 1.31 -5.23 12.58
N LEU A 210 2.47 -4.72 13.02
CA LEU A 210 3.58 -4.43 12.11
C LEU A 210 4.09 -5.72 11.45
N GLY A 211 4.27 -6.78 12.25
CA GLY A 211 4.61 -8.12 11.76
C GLY A 211 3.59 -8.68 10.76
N GLY A 212 2.29 -8.48 11.02
CA GLY A 212 1.22 -8.81 10.08
C GLY A 212 1.35 -8.06 8.75
N GLY A 213 1.79 -6.80 8.77
CA GLY A 213 2.14 -6.07 7.55
C GLY A 213 3.34 -6.69 6.82
N ILE A 214 4.42 -7.02 7.55
CA ILE A 214 5.68 -7.57 7.01
C ILE A 214 5.46 -8.89 6.26
N ILE A 215 4.63 -9.79 6.78
CA ILE A 215 4.37 -11.11 6.17
C ILE A 215 3.42 -11.04 4.96
N ILE A 216 2.65 -9.95 4.82
CA ILE A 216 1.83 -9.71 3.63
C ILE A 216 2.69 -9.06 2.55
N LYS A 217 3.60 -8.15 2.95
CA LYS A 217 4.55 -7.51 2.06
C LYS A 217 5.74 -6.98 2.85
N PHE A 218 6.93 -7.05 2.28
CA PHE A 218 8.17 -6.82 3.03
C PHE A 218 8.45 -5.35 3.41
N TYR A 219 7.91 -4.35 2.70
CA TYR A 219 8.28 -2.94 2.92
C TYR A 219 8.05 -2.39 4.35
N PRO A 220 7.06 -2.82 5.15
CA PRO A 220 6.91 -2.38 6.54
C PRO A 220 8.11 -2.77 7.43
N LEU A 221 8.98 -3.68 6.97
CA LEU A 221 10.22 -4.00 7.67
C LEU A 221 11.12 -2.77 7.81
N PHE A 222 11.08 -1.82 6.87
CA PHE A 222 11.80 -0.53 6.98
C PHE A 222 11.32 0.31 8.16
N PHE A 223 10.17 0.00 8.75
CA PHE A 223 9.67 0.71 9.92
C PHE A 223 10.13 0.03 11.22
N LEU A 224 10.45 -1.26 11.20
CA LEU A 224 10.78 -2.02 12.41
C LEU A 224 11.95 -1.39 13.20
N PRO A 225 13.10 -1.03 12.60
CA PRO A 225 14.17 -0.34 13.32
C PRO A 225 13.74 0.99 13.96
N LEU A 226 12.84 1.75 13.32
CA LEU A 226 12.31 3.00 13.86
C LEU A 226 11.49 2.76 15.12
N PHE A 227 10.61 1.75 15.12
CA PHE A 227 9.86 1.36 16.31
C PHE A 227 10.77 0.90 17.45
N ILE A 228 11.80 0.11 17.13
CA ILE A 228 12.75 -0.43 18.13
C ILE A 228 13.54 0.72 18.78
N ILE A 229 14.16 1.58 17.97
CA ILE A 229 15.00 2.69 18.45
C ILE A 229 14.18 3.69 19.26
N LEU A 230 13.02 4.10 18.74
CA LEU A 230 12.21 5.12 19.39
C LEU A 230 11.46 4.58 20.63
N ARG A 231 11.14 3.29 20.72
CA ARG A 231 10.40 2.74 21.87
C ARG A 231 11.24 2.65 23.14
N GLY A 232 12.52 2.32 23.07
CA GLY A 232 13.24 1.87 24.26
C GLY A 232 14.73 2.16 24.31
N LYS A 233 15.15 2.93 25.33
CA LYS A 233 16.53 2.95 25.85
C LYS A 233 16.94 1.60 26.47
N LYS A 234 15.96 0.77 26.88
CA LYS A 234 16.18 -0.56 27.50
C LYS A 234 16.18 -1.66 26.45
N TRP A 235 17.34 -2.27 26.19
CA TRP A 235 17.56 -3.29 25.18
C TRP A 235 16.55 -4.47 25.24
N LEU A 236 16.15 -4.92 26.44
CA LEU A 236 15.17 -6.00 26.61
C LEU A 236 13.79 -5.67 26.00
N LYS A 237 13.34 -4.42 26.10
CA LYS A 237 12.04 -4.00 25.52
C LYS A 237 12.11 -3.87 24.00
N SER A 238 13.28 -3.52 23.49
CA SER A 238 13.61 -3.47 22.08
C SER A 238 13.62 -4.88 21.48
N LEU A 239 14.24 -5.85 22.15
CA LEU A 239 14.19 -7.26 21.76
C LEU A 239 12.78 -7.86 21.87
N GLU A 240 12.03 -7.54 22.93
CA GLU A 240 10.62 -7.95 23.06
C GLU A 240 9.80 -7.46 21.85
N PHE A 241 9.99 -6.21 21.42
CA PHE A 241 9.30 -5.68 20.25
C PHE A 241 9.68 -6.43 18.97
N ALA A 242 10.99 -6.60 18.73
CA ALA A 242 11.51 -7.29 17.56
C ALA A 242 10.97 -8.72 17.49
N PHE A 243 11.09 -9.48 18.59
CA PHE A 243 10.58 -10.84 18.69
C PHE A 243 9.09 -10.91 18.37
N LEU A 244 8.27 -10.07 18.99
CA LEU A 244 6.82 -10.03 18.73
C LEU A 244 6.49 -9.67 17.28
N ALA A 245 7.26 -8.77 16.65
CA ALA A 245 7.08 -8.43 15.25
C ALA A 245 7.45 -9.58 14.29
N PHE A 246 8.33 -10.49 14.71
CA PHE A 246 8.72 -11.68 13.94
C PHE A 246 7.85 -12.91 14.23
N ILE A 247 7.03 -12.94 15.28
CA ILE A 247 6.08 -14.05 15.54
C ILE A 247 5.22 -14.38 14.31
N PRO A 248 4.60 -13.40 13.61
CA PRO A 248 3.80 -13.72 12.43
C PRO A 248 4.62 -14.36 11.30
N TYR A 249 5.92 -14.04 11.20
CA TYR A 249 6.83 -14.68 10.26
C TYR A 249 7.20 -16.11 10.67
N ALA A 250 7.41 -16.37 11.97
CA ALA A 250 7.58 -17.73 12.49
C ALA A 250 6.34 -18.60 12.24
N PHE A 251 5.13 -18.03 12.40
CA PHE A 251 3.88 -18.71 12.04
C PHE A 251 3.82 -19.02 10.54
N LEU A 252 4.29 -18.10 9.69
CA LEU A 252 4.38 -18.33 8.25
C LEU A 252 5.32 -19.49 7.89
N LEU A 253 6.50 -19.54 8.52
CA LEU A 253 7.46 -20.63 8.35
C LEU A 253 6.85 -21.97 8.78
N PHE A 254 6.16 -22.00 9.91
CA PHE A 254 5.45 -23.19 10.38
C PHE A 254 4.41 -23.64 9.35
N LEU A 255 3.56 -22.72 8.87
CA LEU A 255 2.54 -23.01 7.87
C LEU A 255 3.16 -23.59 6.59
N ALA A 256 4.21 -22.96 6.08
CA ALA A 256 4.89 -23.42 4.88
C ALA A 256 5.57 -24.79 5.05
N HIS A 257 6.14 -25.06 6.23
CA HIS A 257 6.70 -26.37 6.54
C HIS A 257 5.61 -27.45 6.59
N SER A 258 4.44 -27.16 7.19
CA SER A 258 3.29 -28.08 7.22
C SER A 258 2.79 -28.44 5.82
N PHE A 259 2.97 -27.57 4.83
CA PHE A 259 2.67 -27.83 3.41
C PHE A 259 3.87 -28.37 2.61
N GLN A 260 4.91 -28.89 3.28
CA GLN A 260 6.13 -29.46 2.67
C GLN A 260 6.87 -28.49 1.73
N ARG A 261 6.83 -27.18 2.03
CA ARG A 261 7.39 -26.10 1.19
C ARG A 261 8.53 -25.33 1.83
N ALA A 262 9.16 -25.86 2.87
CA ALA A 262 10.22 -25.17 3.61
C ALA A 262 11.36 -24.65 2.71
N GLY A 263 11.74 -25.39 1.65
CA GLY A 263 12.77 -24.99 0.69
C GLY A 263 12.41 -23.77 -0.18
N GLU A 264 11.12 -23.53 -0.47
CA GLU A 264 10.66 -22.34 -1.20
C GLU A 264 10.59 -21.09 -0.29
N VAL A 265 10.50 -21.28 1.03
CA VAL A 265 10.60 -20.18 2.01
C VAL A 265 12.03 -19.72 2.21
N VAL A 266 13.03 -20.58 2.01
CA VAL A 266 14.45 -20.14 2.00
C VAL A 266 14.72 -19.23 0.78
N GLY A 267 13.93 -19.37 -0.30
CA GLY A 267 13.90 -18.45 -1.43
C GLY A 267 13.36 -17.04 -1.13
N VAL A 268 12.82 -16.78 0.07
CA VAL A 268 12.42 -15.45 0.55
C VAL A 268 13.55 -14.43 0.47
N VAL A 269 14.81 -14.89 0.50
CA VAL A 269 16.01 -14.04 0.43
C VAL A 269 16.35 -13.59 -1.01
N ARG A 270 15.83 -14.25 -2.05
CA ARG A 270 15.85 -13.70 -3.43
C ARG A 270 14.74 -12.65 -3.56
N ILE A 271 14.88 -11.57 -2.82
CA ILE A 271 13.96 -10.45 -2.83
C ILE A 271 14.17 -9.72 -4.15
N TYR A 272 13.33 -9.98 -5.16
CA TYR A 272 13.30 -9.23 -6.43
C TYR A 272 13.26 -7.70 -6.23
N ASN A 273 12.84 -7.23 -5.04
CA ASN A 273 12.81 -5.83 -4.65
C ASN A 273 14.10 -5.29 -3.98
N VAL A 274 15.04 -6.13 -3.52
CA VAL A 274 16.29 -5.64 -2.89
C VAL A 274 17.16 -4.97 -3.92
N ASP A 275 17.22 -5.50 -5.14
CA ASP A 275 17.94 -4.86 -6.26
C ASP A 275 17.46 -3.44 -6.49
N HIS A 276 16.17 -3.14 -6.28
CA HIS A 276 15.64 -1.79 -6.40
C HIS A 276 16.17 -0.81 -5.35
N LEU A 277 16.48 -1.29 -4.13
CA LEU A 277 17.05 -0.50 -3.04
C LEU A 277 18.54 -0.19 -3.28
N LEU A 278 19.23 -1.11 -3.96
CA LEU A 278 20.67 -1.06 -4.21
C LEU A 278 21.03 -0.41 -5.57
N ARG A 279 20.02 -0.01 -6.36
CA ARG A 279 20.21 0.54 -7.72
C ARG A 279 20.95 1.88 -7.75
N MET A 280 20.62 2.81 -6.85
CA MET A 280 21.35 4.08 -6.77
C MET A 280 22.57 3.90 -5.87
N ASN A 281 23.74 3.90 -6.48
CA ASN A 281 24.99 3.68 -5.78
C ASN A 281 26.14 4.50 -6.37
N PHE A 282 27.20 4.65 -5.58
CA PHE A 282 28.49 5.17 -5.99
C PHE A 282 29.51 4.04 -5.93
N SER A 283 30.03 3.64 -7.08
CA SER A 283 31.18 2.73 -7.16
C SER A 283 32.45 3.51 -6.83
N LEU A 284 33.23 3.01 -5.87
CA LEU A 284 34.50 3.59 -5.49
C LEU A 284 35.63 2.88 -6.27
N VAL A 285 36.39 2.01 -5.61
CA VAL A 285 37.48 1.24 -6.22
C VAL A 285 37.28 -0.25 -5.91
N GLY A 286 37.55 -1.11 -6.89
CA GLY A 286 37.41 -2.56 -6.72
C GLY A 286 35.96 -3.00 -6.49
N LEU A 287 35.72 -3.66 -5.35
CA LEU A 287 34.39 -4.15 -4.95
C LEU A 287 33.62 -3.17 -4.05
N ASP A 288 34.18 -1.98 -3.78
CA ASP A 288 33.60 -1.02 -2.85
C ASP A 288 32.46 -0.21 -3.50
N VAL A 289 31.27 -0.31 -2.91
CA VAL A 289 30.06 0.35 -3.39
C VAL A 289 29.28 0.97 -2.23
N ILE A 290 28.96 2.25 -2.33
CA ILE A 290 28.08 2.94 -1.38
C ILE A 290 26.66 2.98 -1.96
N PHE A 291 25.73 2.28 -1.33
CA PHE A 291 24.32 2.34 -1.67
C PHE A 291 23.64 3.54 -0.99
N VAL A 292 23.15 4.48 -1.81
CA VAL A 292 22.67 5.79 -1.32
C VAL A 292 21.51 5.65 -0.35
N PHE A 293 20.53 4.80 -0.66
CA PHE A 293 19.39 4.55 0.23
C PHE A 293 19.84 3.98 1.59
N VAL A 294 20.73 2.98 1.58
CA VAL A 294 21.21 2.31 2.80
C VAL A 294 21.98 3.29 3.68
N ALA A 295 22.91 4.05 3.10
CA ALA A 295 23.69 5.05 3.82
C ALA A 295 22.77 6.12 4.45
N ALA A 296 21.87 6.72 3.68
CA ALA A 296 20.95 7.74 4.19
C ALA A 296 19.96 7.19 5.24
N TYR A 297 19.47 5.96 5.05
CA TYR A 297 18.63 5.29 6.03
C TYR A 297 19.38 5.04 7.35
N MET A 298 20.64 4.61 7.30
CA MET A 298 21.48 4.45 8.50
C MET A 298 21.74 5.76 9.22
N VAL A 299 21.98 6.86 8.49
CA VAL A 299 22.12 8.19 9.10
C VAL A 299 20.85 8.59 9.87
N ILE A 300 19.66 8.31 9.32
CA ILE A 300 18.39 8.55 10.01
C ILE A 300 18.33 7.72 11.30
N LEU A 301 18.64 6.41 11.24
CA LEU A 301 18.61 5.53 12.41
C LEU A 301 19.57 5.99 13.50
N LEU A 302 20.81 6.34 13.15
CA LEU A 302 21.82 6.84 14.08
C LEU A 302 21.38 8.16 14.73
N SER A 303 20.87 9.10 13.93
CA SER A 303 20.35 10.38 14.45
C SER A 303 19.21 10.17 15.46
N LEU A 304 18.29 9.25 15.18
CA LEU A 304 17.22 8.91 16.11
C LEU A 304 17.77 8.23 17.37
N ALA A 305 18.72 7.32 17.25
CA ALA A 305 19.31 6.62 18.40
C ALA A 305 20.06 7.58 19.35
N THR A 306 20.75 8.59 18.80
CA THR A 306 21.55 9.53 19.61
C THR A 306 20.73 10.66 20.20
N TYR A 307 19.78 11.24 19.45
CA TYR A 307 19.19 12.53 19.80
C TYR A 307 17.68 12.51 20.04
N SER A 308 17.04 11.34 19.94
CA SER A 308 15.59 11.27 19.96
C SER A 308 15.02 10.48 21.12
N GLU A 309 14.13 11.14 21.85
CA GLU A 309 13.19 10.48 22.72
C GLU A 309 11.90 10.14 21.97
N TYR A 310 11.17 9.17 22.52
CA TYR A 310 9.91 8.73 21.95
C TYR A 310 8.90 9.86 21.89
N SER A 311 8.30 10.08 20.71
CA SER A 311 6.95 10.61 20.62
C SER A 311 6.25 10.00 19.42
N TYR A 312 4.92 9.91 19.50
CA TYR A 312 4.11 9.43 18.39
C TYR A 312 4.37 10.23 17.10
N GLU A 313 4.48 11.56 17.22
CA GLU A 313 4.79 12.45 16.09
C GLU A 313 6.13 12.10 15.44
N LYS A 314 7.18 11.90 16.24
CA LYS A 314 8.51 11.52 15.75
C LYS A 314 8.50 10.18 15.03
N LEU A 315 7.75 9.20 15.55
CA LEU A 315 7.67 7.87 14.98
C LEU A 315 7.12 7.91 13.55
N TRP A 316 5.91 8.44 13.35
CA TRP A 316 5.30 8.43 12.03
C TRP A 316 6.01 9.41 11.07
N LYS A 317 6.56 10.54 11.56
CA LYS A 317 7.38 11.44 10.71
C LYS A 317 8.68 10.80 10.26
N SER A 318 9.32 9.99 11.10
CA SER A 318 10.50 9.22 10.70
C SER A 318 10.14 8.18 9.64
N MET A 319 9.02 7.46 9.82
CA MET A 319 8.50 6.55 8.79
C MET A 319 8.24 7.29 7.47
N PHE A 320 7.68 8.50 7.54
CA PHE A 320 7.40 9.33 6.38
C PHE A 320 8.67 9.75 5.64
N VAL A 321 9.69 10.21 6.37
CA VAL A 321 11.00 10.55 5.82
C VAL A 321 11.65 9.34 5.14
N VAL A 322 11.58 8.16 5.76
CA VAL A 322 12.12 6.91 5.17
C VAL A 322 11.40 6.54 3.87
N MET A 323 10.07 6.69 3.81
CA MET A 323 9.33 6.45 2.57
C MET A 323 9.67 7.49 1.50
N LEU A 324 9.75 8.78 1.84
CA LEU A 324 10.18 9.82 0.91
C LEU A 324 11.59 9.55 0.37
N LEU A 325 12.51 9.10 1.23
CA LEU A 325 13.86 8.73 0.85
C LEU A 325 13.84 7.55 -0.14
N LEU A 326 13.08 6.50 0.15
CA LEU A 326 12.90 5.37 -0.76
C LEU A 326 12.41 5.83 -2.13
N PHE A 327 11.39 6.67 -2.17
CA PHE A 327 10.85 7.21 -3.43
C PHE A 327 11.79 8.22 -4.11
N ALA A 328 12.71 8.85 -3.38
CA ALA A 328 13.71 9.75 -3.95
C ALA A 328 14.88 8.98 -4.60
N THR A 329 15.32 7.88 -4.01
CA THR A 329 16.59 7.22 -4.40
C THR A 329 16.42 5.87 -5.09
N CYS A 330 15.27 5.20 -4.93
CA CYS A 330 15.08 3.85 -5.45
C CYS A 330 14.23 3.83 -6.73
N HIS A 331 14.34 2.73 -7.48
CA HIS A 331 13.33 2.40 -8.49
C HIS A 331 12.07 1.87 -7.79
N PHE A 332 10.90 2.21 -8.31
CA PHE A 332 9.64 1.73 -7.77
C PHE A 332 8.62 1.50 -8.90
N HIS A 333 7.77 0.48 -8.71
CA HIS A 333 6.63 0.21 -9.59
C HIS A 333 5.49 1.19 -9.29
N VAL A 334 4.65 1.49 -10.29
CA VAL A 334 3.60 2.52 -10.17
C VAL A 334 2.71 2.37 -8.92
N HIS A 335 2.27 1.16 -8.61
CA HIS A 335 1.34 0.91 -7.52
C HIS A 335 2.03 0.98 -6.15
N TYR A 336 3.36 0.91 -6.08
CA TYR A 336 4.10 1.08 -4.83
C TYR A 336 4.02 2.52 -4.31
N PHE A 337 3.75 3.52 -5.16
CA PHE A 337 3.59 4.90 -4.69
C PHE A 337 2.49 5.05 -3.61
N MET A 338 1.55 4.11 -3.54
CA MET A 338 0.56 4.03 -2.45
C MET A 338 1.19 3.88 -1.06
N TRP A 339 2.39 3.32 -0.91
CA TRP A 339 3.08 3.14 0.38
C TRP A 339 3.38 4.46 1.10
N LEU A 340 3.59 5.55 0.35
CA LEU A 340 3.80 6.87 0.91
C LEU A 340 2.52 7.49 1.46
N ILE A 341 1.37 7.18 0.83
CA ILE A 341 0.11 7.87 1.05
C ILE A 341 -0.41 7.85 2.49
N PRO A 342 -0.35 6.75 3.28
CA PRO A 342 -0.85 6.82 4.65
C PRO A 342 -0.10 7.83 5.51
N LEU A 343 1.21 7.94 5.32
CA LEU A 343 2.07 8.86 6.06
C LEU A 343 1.96 10.29 5.55
N LEU A 344 1.84 10.46 4.22
CA LEU A 344 1.52 11.75 3.62
C LEU A 344 0.16 12.27 4.06
N THR A 345 -0.83 11.39 4.23
CA THR A 345 -2.16 11.76 4.75
C THR A 345 -2.05 12.36 6.15
N LEU A 346 -1.20 11.77 7.01
CA LEU A 346 -0.91 12.33 8.32
C LEU A 346 -0.26 13.72 8.21
N GLN A 347 0.74 13.85 7.33
CA GLN A 347 1.46 15.11 7.14
C GLN A 347 0.57 16.23 6.55
N VAL A 348 -0.26 15.94 5.55
CA VAL A 348 -1.17 16.92 4.93
C VAL A 348 -2.21 17.43 5.91
N ALA A 349 -2.66 16.57 6.83
CA ALA A 349 -3.57 16.97 7.90
C ALA A 349 -2.91 17.91 8.93
N GLU A 350 -1.59 17.83 9.11
CA GLU A 350 -0.84 18.77 9.94
C GLU A 350 -0.46 20.06 9.19
N ASP A 351 -0.04 19.93 7.93
CA ASP A 351 0.48 21.01 7.11
C ASP A 351 -0.01 20.89 5.66
N LYS A 352 -0.94 21.80 5.30
CA LYS A 352 -1.56 21.84 3.98
C LYS A 352 -0.58 22.14 2.85
N ARG A 353 0.62 22.70 3.12
CA ARG A 353 1.66 22.94 2.09
C ARG A 353 2.02 21.65 1.34
N PHE A 354 1.99 20.51 2.04
CA PHE A 354 2.28 19.20 1.47
C PHE A 354 1.26 18.77 0.40
N THR A 355 0.05 19.34 0.39
CA THR A 355 -0.93 19.08 -0.69
C THR A 355 -0.42 19.55 -2.04
N ARG A 356 0.21 20.73 -2.09
CA ARG A 356 0.74 21.29 -3.35
C ARG A 356 1.93 20.47 -3.86
N LEU A 357 2.83 20.08 -2.95
CA LEU A 357 3.95 19.20 -3.26
C LEU A 357 3.46 17.83 -3.76
N PHE A 358 2.42 17.28 -3.13
CA PHE A 358 1.80 16.04 -3.58
C PHE A 358 1.19 16.17 -4.98
N ILE A 359 0.53 17.28 -5.32
CA ILE A 359 0.03 17.51 -6.68
C ILE A 359 1.17 17.44 -7.69
N VAL A 360 2.31 18.08 -7.41
CA VAL A 360 3.50 18.00 -8.28
C VAL A 360 4.02 16.56 -8.38
N GLN A 361 4.06 15.81 -7.26
CA GLN A 361 4.42 14.39 -7.28
C GLN A 361 3.48 13.57 -8.16
N VAL A 362 2.16 13.79 -8.08
CA VAL A 362 1.16 13.08 -8.89
C VAL A 362 1.34 13.40 -10.37
N LEU A 363 1.56 14.66 -10.74
CA LEU A 363 1.80 15.05 -12.14
C LEU A 363 3.08 14.38 -12.70
N CYS A 364 4.17 14.41 -11.94
CA CYS A 364 5.42 13.74 -12.34
C CYS A 364 5.26 12.22 -12.38
N PHE A 365 4.50 11.65 -11.44
CA PHE A 365 4.19 10.23 -11.38
C PHE A 365 3.38 9.76 -12.59
N VAL A 366 2.39 10.54 -13.04
CA VAL A 366 1.62 10.23 -14.25
C VAL A 366 2.54 10.15 -15.46
N VAL A 367 3.45 11.12 -15.65
CA VAL A 367 4.43 11.07 -16.75
C VAL A 367 5.38 9.89 -16.59
N TYR A 368 5.88 9.65 -15.37
CA TYR A 368 6.76 8.53 -15.09
C TYR A 368 6.09 7.16 -15.34
N SER A 369 4.76 7.06 -15.14
CA SER A 369 3.99 5.84 -15.42
C SER A 369 3.99 5.42 -16.90
N TRP A 370 4.37 6.31 -17.81
CA TRP A 370 4.43 6.03 -19.24
C TRP A 370 5.45 4.96 -19.60
N GLN A 371 6.49 4.75 -18.78
CA GLN A 371 7.51 3.73 -19.04
C GLN A 371 6.96 2.29 -19.08
N TRP A 372 5.78 2.05 -18.50
CA TRP A 372 5.14 0.74 -18.52
C TRP A 372 4.25 0.49 -19.75
N ASN A 373 4.21 1.43 -20.72
CA ASN A 373 3.58 1.22 -22.03
C ASN A 373 2.12 0.69 -21.91
N ARG A 374 1.70 -0.23 -22.78
CA ARG A 374 0.32 -0.73 -22.88
C ARG A 374 -0.25 -1.29 -21.59
N HIS A 375 0.60 -1.74 -20.67
CA HIS A 375 0.18 -2.20 -19.35
C HIS A 375 -0.60 -1.15 -18.56
N PHE A 376 -0.26 0.13 -18.73
CA PHE A 376 -0.96 1.26 -18.10
C PHE A 376 -1.72 2.13 -19.10
N PHE A 377 -1.45 1.98 -20.40
CA PHE A 377 -2.12 2.68 -21.48
C PHE A 377 -2.84 1.69 -22.41
N GLY A 378 -4.06 1.29 -22.01
CA GLY A 378 -4.88 0.33 -22.76
C GLY A 378 -5.30 -0.84 -21.88
N TYR A 379 -4.37 -1.69 -21.47
CA TYR A 379 -4.66 -2.95 -20.76
C TYR A 379 -5.45 -2.77 -19.47
N LEU A 380 -5.36 -1.60 -18.83
CA LEU A 380 -6.17 -1.28 -17.66
C LEU A 380 -7.67 -1.35 -17.93
N PHE A 381 -8.11 -1.11 -19.16
CA PHE A 381 -9.52 -0.98 -19.55
C PHE A 381 -10.00 -2.10 -20.47
N THR A 382 -9.19 -3.15 -20.69
CA THR A 382 -9.59 -4.29 -21.53
C THR A 382 -10.85 -5.03 -21.09
N PRO A 383 -11.31 -5.01 -19.83
CA PRO A 383 -12.63 -5.53 -19.49
C PRO A 383 -13.78 -4.82 -20.21
N LEU A 384 -13.64 -3.54 -20.58
CA LEU A 384 -14.69 -2.78 -21.27
C LEU A 384 -14.83 -3.18 -22.74
N ASN A 385 -13.70 -3.34 -23.43
CA ASN A 385 -13.63 -3.78 -24.81
C ASN A 385 -12.23 -4.33 -25.08
N PHE A 386 -12.08 -5.64 -25.07
CA PHE A 386 -10.75 -6.26 -25.15
C PHE A 386 -10.01 -5.88 -26.45
N PRO A 387 -10.57 -6.06 -27.67
CA PRO A 387 -9.84 -5.73 -28.90
C PRO A 387 -9.41 -4.27 -28.99
N TYR A 388 -10.30 -3.33 -28.64
CA TYR A 388 -10.00 -1.90 -28.71
C TYR A 388 -8.90 -1.51 -27.73
N PHE A 389 -9.00 -1.91 -26.46
CA PHE A 389 -8.04 -1.49 -25.43
C PHE A 389 -6.73 -2.29 -25.48
N ALA A 390 -6.73 -3.50 -26.03
CA ALA A 390 -5.50 -4.28 -26.21
C ALA A 390 -4.66 -3.77 -27.40
N TRP A 391 -5.31 -3.31 -28.48
CA TRP A 391 -4.64 -3.04 -29.75
C TRP A 391 -4.78 -1.62 -30.29
N GLY A 392 -5.90 -0.95 -30.03
CA GLY A 392 -6.29 0.31 -30.66
C GLY A 392 -5.86 1.59 -29.92
N VAL A 393 -5.45 1.49 -28.66
CA VAL A 393 -5.04 2.68 -27.88
C VAL A 393 -3.55 2.99 -28.10
N PRO A 394 -3.20 4.18 -28.61
CA PRO A 394 -1.81 4.58 -28.78
C PRO A 394 -1.14 4.83 -27.42
N ASN A 395 0.14 4.47 -27.28
CA ASN A 395 0.90 4.80 -26.09
C ASN A 395 1.32 6.28 -26.13
N PRO A 396 1.11 7.06 -25.06
CA PRO A 396 1.61 8.44 -24.98
C PRO A 396 3.11 8.59 -25.28
N LEU A 397 3.93 7.58 -24.94
CA LEU A 397 5.36 7.61 -25.31
C LEU A 397 5.59 7.63 -26.82
N ASP A 398 4.78 6.92 -27.60
CA ASP A 398 4.92 6.88 -29.06
C ASP A 398 4.57 8.23 -29.69
N ILE A 399 3.70 9.01 -29.02
CA ILE A 399 3.36 10.38 -29.44
C ILE A 399 4.51 11.32 -29.10
N VAL A 400 5.02 11.27 -27.86
CA VAL A 400 6.13 12.12 -27.40
C VAL A 400 7.41 11.83 -28.17
N ALA A 401 7.70 10.56 -28.45
CA ALA A 401 8.89 10.12 -29.18
C ALA A 401 8.99 10.71 -30.60
N ARG A 402 7.88 11.19 -31.18
CA ARG A 402 7.87 11.90 -32.48
C ARG A 402 8.49 13.29 -32.40
N PHE A 403 8.48 13.91 -31.22
CA PHE A 403 8.90 15.30 -31.02
C PHE A 403 10.11 15.42 -30.09
N TYR A 404 10.29 14.50 -29.14
CA TYR A 404 11.34 14.58 -28.13
C TYR A 404 11.74 13.21 -27.57
N SER A 405 12.95 13.11 -27.01
CA SER A 405 13.46 11.87 -26.41
C SER A 405 12.62 11.45 -25.19
N TYR A 406 11.97 10.30 -25.29
CA TYR A 406 11.12 9.78 -24.21
C TYR A 406 11.93 9.48 -22.94
N THR A 407 13.18 9.02 -23.06
CA THR A 407 14.05 8.75 -21.90
C THR A 407 14.38 10.02 -21.14
N ARG A 408 14.62 11.14 -21.85
CA ARG A 408 14.82 12.46 -21.23
C ARG A 408 13.53 12.95 -20.57
N THR A 409 12.37 12.80 -21.20
CA THR A 409 11.08 13.17 -20.60
C THR A 409 10.83 12.43 -19.28
N LEU A 410 11.00 11.11 -19.28
CA LEU A 410 10.86 10.28 -18.09
C LEU A 410 11.90 10.63 -17.02
N GLY A 411 13.15 10.86 -17.43
CA GLY A 411 14.24 11.28 -16.54
C GLY A 411 13.96 12.62 -15.86
N ILE A 412 13.49 13.63 -16.61
CA ILE A 412 13.12 14.93 -16.05
C ILE A 412 11.98 14.79 -15.03
N ALA A 413 10.91 14.09 -15.39
CA ALA A 413 9.79 13.86 -14.47
C ALA A 413 10.23 13.11 -13.21
N ARG A 414 11.08 12.08 -13.35
CA ARG A 414 11.64 11.32 -12.22
C ARG A 414 12.51 12.19 -11.31
N SER A 415 13.32 13.07 -11.90
CA SER A 415 14.20 13.99 -11.18
C SER A 415 13.41 15.05 -10.39
N ILE A 416 12.39 15.66 -11.01
CA ILE A 416 11.49 16.60 -10.31
C ILE A 416 10.78 15.89 -9.16
N PHE A 417 10.28 14.67 -9.39
CA PHE A 417 9.65 13.86 -8.35
C PHE A 417 10.61 13.60 -7.17
N SER A 418 11.87 13.22 -7.43
CA SER A 418 12.89 13.06 -6.39
C SER A 418 13.17 14.35 -5.64
N ALA A 419 13.33 15.46 -6.36
CA ALA A 419 13.58 16.76 -5.76
C ALA A 419 12.45 17.17 -4.81
N VAL A 420 11.20 16.93 -5.19
CA VAL A 420 10.04 17.17 -4.32
C VAL A 420 10.08 16.26 -3.08
N CYS A 421 10.42 14.98 -3.23
CA CYS A 421 10.59 14.09 -2.07
C CYS A 421 11.66 14.61 -1.10
N ILE A 422 12.84 15.00 -1.61
CA ILE A 422 13.94 15.55 -0.81
C ILE A 422 13.53 16.86 -0.13
N TRP A 423 12.82 17.73 -0.85
CA TRP A 423 12.30 18.98 -0.28
C TRP A 423 11.30 18.72 0.85
N MET A 424 10.41 17.74 0.68
CA MET A 424 9.48 17.32 1.73
C MET A 424 10.22 16.77 2.96
N ILE A 425 11.31 16.02 2.77
CA ILE A 425 12.19 15.58 3.88
C ILE A 425 12.77 16.80 4.61
N TYR A 426 13.33 17.75 3.87
CA TYR A 426 13.89 18.98 4.44
C TYR A 426 12.86 19.73 5.29
N LEU A 427 11.63 19.91 4.80
CA LEU A 427 10.56 20.60 5.54
C LEU A 427 10.21 19.87 6.85
N VAL A 428 10.08 18.54 6.81
CA VAL A 428 9.77 17.74 8.01
C VAL A 428 10.89 17.84 9.05
N VAL A 429 12.14 17.72 8.61
CA VAL A 429 13.32 17.77 9.48
C VAL A 429 13.52 19.17 10.07
N ARG A 430 13.42 20.22 9.25
CA ARG A 430 13.54 21.61 9.70
C ARG A 430 12.51 21.96 10.76
N ASP A 431 11.24 21.60 10.54
CA ASP A 431 10.17 21.90 11.48
C ASP A 431 10.39 21.18 12.83
N ALA A 432 11.05 20.02 12.84
CA ALA A 432 11.48 19.34 14.07
C ALA A 432 12.61 20.10 14.81
N PHE A 433 13.58 20.66 14.08
CA PHE A 433 14.66 21.46 14.68
C PHE A 433 14.15 22.80 15.25
N ILE A 434 13.29 23.52 14.51
CA ILE A 434 12.75 24.83 14.96
C ILE A 434 11.91 24.68 16.23
N LYS A 435 11.07 23.62 16.33
CA LYS A 435 10.31 23.36 17.56
C LYS A 435 11.22 23.17 18.78
N LYS A 436 12.39 22.54 18.60
CA LYS A 436 13.36 22.30 19.69
C LYS A 436 14.02 23.59 20.16
N ALA A 437 14.37 24.50 19.23
CA ALA A 437 14.97 25.80 19.59
C ALA A 437 14.02 26.64 20.46
N LYS A 438 12.74 26.74 20.08
CA LYS A 438 11.74 27.48 20.86
C LYS A 438 11.43 26.90 22.24
N LEU A 439 11.66 25.61 22.44
CA LEU A 439 11.47 24.94 23.74
C LEU A 439 12.70 25.03 24.65
N GLY A 440 13.86 25.43 24.12
CA GLY A 440 15.08 25.67 24.90
C GLY A 440 15.27 27.14 25.31
N GLU A 441 14.41 28.04 24.81
CA GLU A 441 14.36 29.47 25.16
C GLU A 441 13.25 29.81 26.19
N LEU A 442 12.50 28.80 26.65
CA LEU A 442 11.52 28.83 27.74
C LEU A 442 12.06 28.02 28.91
#